data_AF-A0A7S4CGT3-F1
#
_entry.id   AF-A0A7S4CGT3-F1
#
_cell.length_a   1.000
_cell.length_b   1.000
_cell.length_c   1.000
_cell.angle_alpha   90.00
_cell.angle_beta   90.00
_cell.angle_gamma   90.00
#
_symmetry.space_group_name_H-M   'P 1'
#
loop_
_entity.id
_entity.type
_entity.pdbx_description
1 polymer ?
#
loop_
_entity_poly.entity_id
_entity_poly.type
_entity_poly.pdbx_seq_one_letter_code
_entity_poly.pdbx_strand_id
1 'polypeptide(L)'
;AYDNLNCWDTNLDDIDENAHQLRELQELFDLNPSDFKELKDCRSDLKMLKQVWDMIALVDGLFVDWMRTTFKNVDTDFLLEETKKLQKQLKGCSVRMKSWECFKGLETKVKNMATS
;
A
#
# COMPACT_ATOMS: atom_id res chain seq x y z
N ALA A 1 -0.89 -8.59 8.79
CA ALA A 1 -0.35 -7.43 8.05
C ALA A 1 -1.22 -6.20 8.27
N TYR A 2 -2.52 -6.29 7.99
CA TYR A 2 -3.48 -5.20 8.25
C TYR A 2 -3.61 -4.84 9.74
N ASP A 3 -3.56 -5.80 10.66
CA ASP A 3 -3.64 -5.49 12.10
C ASP A 3 -2.47 -4.61 12.57
N ASN A 4 -1.28 -4.88 12.07
CA ASN A 4 -0.11 -4.04 12.34
C ASN A 4 -0.27 -2.66 11.73
N LEU A 5 -0.73 -2.56 10.46
CA LEU A 5 -0.99 -1.27 9.82
C LEU A 5 -1.99 -0.41 10.60
N ASN A 6 -3.08 -1.01 11.08
CA ASN A 6 -4.09 -0.32 11.87
C ASN A 6 -3.52 0.13 13.22
N CYS A 7 -2.72 -0.71 13.89
CA CYS A 7 -2.03 -0.34 15.12
C CYS A 7 -1.08 0.85 14.90
N TRP A 8 -0.29 0.85 13.82
CA TRP A 8 0.56 1.97 13.47
C TRP A 8 -0.23 3.25 13.15
N ASP A 9 -1.38 3.13 12.50
CA ASP A 9 -2.25 4.28 12.19
C ASP A 9 -2.81 4.91 13.47
N THR A 10 -3.31 4.09 14.41
CA THR A 10 -3.77 4.56 15.73
C THR A 10 -2.64 5.22 16.53
N ASN A 11 -1.45 4.62 16.55
CA ASN A 11 -0.30 5.23 17.24
C ASN A 11 0.09 6.59 16.60
N LEU A 12 -0.05 6.74 15.28
CA LEU A 12 0.24 7.99 14.60
C LEU A 12 -0.82 9.05 14.92
N ASP A 13 -2.10 8.67 15.01
CA ASP A 13 -3.18 9.55 15.48
C ASP A 13 -2.89 10.09 16.89
N ASP A 14 -2.45 9.23 17.82
CA ASP A 14 -2.10 9.64 19.18
C ASP A 14 -0.93 10.65 19.18
N ILE A 15 0.07 10.45 18.33
CA ILE A 15 1.22 11.36 18.22
C ILE A 15 0.82 12.69 17.55
N ASP A 16 -0.05 12.65 16.53
CA ASP A 16 -0.59 13.85 15.87
C ASP A 16 -1.38 14.71 16.86
N GLU A 17 -2.17 14.10 17.74
CA GLU A 17 -2.91 14.80 18.81
C GLU A 17 -1.96 15.46 19.81
N ASN A 18 -0.93 14.74 20.27
CA ASN A 18 0.09 15.31 21.16
C ASN A 18 0.86 16.46 20.49
N ALA A 19 1.17 16.34 19.20
CA ALA A 19 1.82 17.40 18.42
C ALA A 19 0.94 18.64 18.27
N HIS A 20 -0.38 18.45 18.14
CA HIS A 20 -1.35 19.53 18.11
C HIS A 20 -1.39 20.28 19.44
N GLN A 21 -1.52 19.57 20.56
CA GLN A 21 -1.51 20.16 21.90
C GLN A 21 -0.21 20.92 22.19
N LEU A 22 0.94 20.37 21.77
CA LEU A 22 2.23 21.05 21.91
C LEU A 22 2.30 22.34 21.09
N ARG A 23 1.69 22.36 19.90
CA ARG A 23 1.62 23.57 19.07
C ARG A 23 0.75 24.65 19.73
N GLU A 24 -0.39 24.29 20.28
CA GLU A 24 -1.26 25.22 21.02
C GLU A 24 -0.53 25.83 22.22
N LEU A 25 0.23 25.01 22.96
CA LEU A 25 1.08 25.50 24.05
C LEU A 25 2.18 26.43 23.55
N GLN A 26 2.85 26.10 22.45
CA GLN A 26 3.87 26.95 21.85
C GLN A 26 3.30 28.31 21.47
N GLU A 27 2.11 28.34 20.85
CA GLU A 27 1.40 29.58 20.50
C GLU A 27 1.02 30.39 21.75
N LEU A 28 0.53 29.73 22.81
CA LEU A 28 0.19 30.39 24.08
C LEU A 28 1.40 31.09 24.73
N PHE A 29 2.60 30.56 24.55
CA PHE A 29 3.84 31.12 25.08
C PHE A 29 4.60 32.02 24.09
N ASP A 30 3.97 32.40 22.95
CA ASP A 30 4.61 33.16 21.86
C ASP A 30 5.91 32.51 21.34
N LEU A 31 6.01 31.19 21.42
CA LEU A 31 7.12 30.40 20.87
C LEU A 31 6.88 30.11 19.40
N ASN A 32 7.96 29.99 18.62
CA ASN A 32 7.84 29.56 17.24
C ASN A 32 7.30 28.12 17.16
N PRO A 33 6.15 27.88 16.50
CA PRO A 33 5.56 26.56 16.42
C PRO A 33 6.45 25.62 15.62
N SER A 34 6.64 24.41 16.15
CA SER A 34 7.42 23.37 15.47
C SER A 34 6.63 22.79 14.28
N ASP A 35 7.29 22.62 13.13
CA ASP A 35 6.71 21.90 12.00
C ASP A 35 7.10 20.42 12.08
N PHE A 36 6.14 19.58 12.47
CA PHE A 36 6.30 18.13 12.54
C PHE A 36 6.20 17.52 11.14
N LYS A 37 7.13 17.87 10.26
CA LYS A 37 7.15 17.41 8.87
C LYS A 37 7.25 15.87 8.77
N GLU A 38 7.98 15.26 9.68
CA GLU A 38 8.16 13.80 9.75
C GLU A 38 6.83 13.08 9.97
N LEU A 39 5.90 13.63 10.77
CA LEU A 39 4.56 13.03 10.96
C LEU A 39 3.75 13.02 9.67
N LYS A 40 3.81 14.11 8.90
CA LYS A 40 3.17 14.20 7.58
C LYS A 40 3.76 13.17 6.60
N ASP A 41 5.07 12.98 6.64
CA ASP A 41 5.78 12.01 5.82
C ASP A 41 5.41 10.58 6.22
N CYS A 42 5.38 10.25 7.52
CA CYS A 42 4.96 8.95 8.04
C CYS A 42 3.50 8.62 7.68
N ARG A 43 2.59 9.60 7.76
CA ARG A 43 1.18 9.43 7.35
C ARG A 43 1.06 9.14 5.86
N SER A 44 1.86 9.82 5.04
CA SER A 44 1.92 9.56 3.61
C SER A 44 2.44 8.15 3.32
N ASP A 45 3.45 7.70 4.06
CA ASP A 45 4.01 6.36 3.95
C ASP A 45 3.04 5.26 4.34
N LEU A 46 2.32 5.42 5.44
CA LEU A 46 1.29 4.46 5.85
C LEU A 46 0.20 4.32 4.79
N LYS A 47 -0.25 5.44 4.19
CA LYS A 47 -1.24 5.40 3.09
C LYS A 47 -0.70 4.63 1.88
N MET A 48 0.54 4.89 1.50
CA MET A 48 1.18 4.19 0.37
C MET A 48 1.39 2.71 0.69
N LEU A 49 1.75 2.36 1.93
CA LEU A 49 1.93 0.99 2.38
C LEU A 49 0.60 0.22 2.35
N LYS A 50 -0.49 0.84 2.80
CA LYS A 50 -1.84 0.29 2.69
C LYS A 50 -2.20 -0.03 1.24
N GLN A 51 -1.96 0.91 0.32
CA GLN A 51 -2.20 0.68 -1.11
C GLN A 51 -1.43 -0.53 -1.65
N VAL A 52 -0.16 -0.71 -1.25
CA VAL A 52 0.62 -1.89 -1.68
C VAL A 52 0.00 -3.17 -1.15
N TRP A 53 -0.40 -3.21 0.11
CA TRP A 53 -1.04 -4.40 0.70
C TRP A 53 -2.40 -4.71 0.09
N ASP A 54 -3.20 -3.70 -0.22
CA ASP A 54 -4.50 -3.86 -0.90
C ASP A 54 -4.29 -4.49 -2.29
N MET A 55 -3.27 -4.04 -3.03
CA MET A 55 -2.91 -4.62 -4.32
C MET A 55 -2.43 -6.07 -4.20
N ILE A 56 -1.63 -6.40 -3.18
CA ILE A 56 -1.20 -7.78 -2.92
C ILE A 56 -2.41 -8.67 -2.66
N ALA A 57 -3.33 -8.23 -1.79
CA ALA A 57 -4.53 -8.99 -1.45
C ALA A 57 -5.43 -9.20 -2.68
N LEU A 58 -5.57 -8.19 -3.53
CA LEU A 58 -6.32 -8.29 -4.79
C LEU A 58 -5.72 -9.33 -5.74
N VAL A 59 -4.41 -9.26 -5.99
CA VAL A 59 -3.72 -10.21 -6.88
C VAL A 59 -3.82 -11.63 -6.33
N ASP A 60 -3.66 -11.80 -5.01
CA ASP A 60 -3.77 -13.10 -4.36
C ASP A 60 -5.19 -13.68 -4.49
N GLY A 61 -6.23 -12.85 -4.30
CA GLY A 61 -7.62 -13.23 -4.48
C GLY A 61 -7.93 -13.64 -5.92
N LEU A 62 -7.52 -12.82 -6.89
CA LEU A 62 -7.68 -13.14 -8.32
C LEU A 62 -7.02 -14.47 -8.68
N PHE A 63 -5.81 -14.71 -8.19
CA PHE A 63 -5.08 -15.93 -8.52
C PHE A 63 -5.72 -17.17 -7.90
N VAL A 64 -6.25 -17.06 -6.68
CA VAL A 64 -7.02 -18.14 -6.04
C VAL A 64 -8.30 -18.43 -6.84
N ASP A 65 -9.02 -17.40 -7.28
CA ASP A 65 -10.24 -17.56 -8.06
C ASP A 65 -9.97 -18.18 -9.44
N TRP A 66 -8.89 -17.77 -10.10
CA TRP A 66 -8.45 -18.35 -11.36
C TRP A 66 -8.08 -19.82 -11.20
N MET A 67 -7.37 -20.17 -10.12
CA MET A 67 -7.03 -21.58 -9.81
C MET A 67 -8.25 -22.42 -9.42
N ARG A 68 -9.33 -21.82 -8.89
CA ARG A 68 -10.59 -22.52 -8.58
C ARG A 68 -11.47 -22.72 -9.81
N THR A 69 -11.25 -21.97 -10.89
CA THR A 69 -12.04 -22.09 -12.11
C THR A 69 -11.67 -23.38 -12.83
N THR A 70 -12.61 -24.31 -12.98
CA THR A 70 -12.39 -25.59 -13.66
C THR A 70 -11.82 -25.36 -15.06
N PHE A 71 -10.74 -26.05 -15.43
CA PHE A 71 -10.04 -25.96 -16.74
C PHE A 71 -10.96 -25.94 -17.97
N LYS A 72 -12.17 -26.49 -17.87
CA LYS A 72 -13.16 -26.53 -18.95
C LYS A 72 -13.78 -25.17 -19.30
N ASN A 73 -13.70 -24.18 -18.39
CA ASN A 73 -14.26 -22.83 -18.53
C ASN A 73 -13.20 -21.73 -18.34
N VAL A 74 -11.90 -22.09 -18.36
CA VAL A 74 -10.83 -21.09 -18.25
C VAL A 74 -10.71 -20.34 -19.58
N ASP A 75 -11.07 -19.06 -19.55
CA ASP A 75 -10.82 -18.12 -20.64
C ASP A 75 -9.38 -17.60 -20.51
N THR A 76 -8.44 -18.26 -21.20
CA THR A 76 -7.02 -17.92 -21.16
C THR A 76 -6.74 -16.52 -21.70
N ASP A 77 -7.54 -16.02 -22.64
CA ASP A 77 -7.36 -14.70 -23.22
C ASP A 77 -7.74 -13.60 -22.22
N PHE A 78 -8.85 -13.81 -21.49
CA PHE A 78 -9.25 -12.94 -20.39
C PHE A 78 -8.19 -12.90 -19.27
N LEU A 79 -7.67 -14.06 -18.86
CA LEU A 79 -6.64 -14.15 -17.82
C LEU A 79 -5.34 -13.44 -18.24
N LEU A 80 -4.95 -13.55 -19.51
CA LEU A 80 -3.78 -12.88 -20.06
C LEU A 80 -3.98 -11.36 -20.12
N GLU A 81 -5.17 -10.90 -20.49
CA GLU A 81 -5.51 -9.47 -20.53
C GLU A 81 -5.50 -8.86 -19.12
N GLU A 82 -6.12 -9.52 -18.13
CA GLU A 82 -6.14 -9.02 -16.76
C GLU A 82 -4.74 -9.03 -16.14
N THR A 83 -3.90 -10.03 -16.45
CA THR A 83 -2.49 -10.05 -16.03
C THR A 83 -1.69 -8.89 -16.65
N LYS A 84 -1.89 -8.59 -17.93
CA LYS A 84 -1.25 -7.41 -18.59
C LYS A 84 -1.71 -6.10 -17.95
N LYS A 85 -2.98 -5.99 -17.59
CA LYS A 85 -3.55 -4.82 -16.92
C LYS A 85 -2.94 -4.63 -15.52
N LEU A 86 -2.79 -5.71 -14.74
CA LEU A 86 -2.09 -5.70 -13.46
C LEU A 86 -0.64 -5.24 -13.62
N GLN A 87 0.10 -5.76 -14.61
CA GLN A 87 1.47 -5.31 -14.90
C GLN A 87 1.54 -3.82 -15.24
N LYS A 88 0.56 -3.30 -15.99
CA LYS A 88 0.49 -1.86 -16.33
C LYS A 88 0.21 -1.01 -15.09
N GLN A 89 -0.67 -1.46 -14.20
CA GLN A 89 -0.95 -0.78 -12.93
C GLN A 89 0.30 -0.74 -12.03
N LEU A 90 1.02 -1.85 -11.87
CA LEU A 90 2.26 -1.91 -11.10
C LEU A 90 3.34 -0.97 -11.67
N LYS A 91 3.48 -0.92 -13.01
CA LYS A 91 4.36 0.04 -13.67
C LYS A 91 3.97 1.50 -13.43
N GLY A 92 2.68 1.78 -13.20
CA GLY A 92 2.18 3.12 -12.88
C GLY A 92 2.41 3.57 -11.43
N CYS A 93 2.78 2.66 -10.52
CA CYS A 93 2.97 3.00 -9.11
C CYS A 93 4.18 3.92 -8.88
N SER A 94 4.14 4.67 -7.77
CA SER A 94 5.19 5.61 -7.38
C SER A 94 6.54 4.91 -7.17
N VAL A 95 7.64 5.65 -7.38
CA VAL A 95 9.01 5.13 -7.20
C VAL A 95 9.26 4.68 -5.76
N ARG A 96 8.68 5.38 -4.78
CA ARG A 96 8.79 5.04 -3.36
C ARG A 96 8.15 3.68 -3.06
N MET A 97 6.97 3.39 -3.61
CA MET A 97 6.33 2.06 -3.46
C MET A 97 7.18 0.96 -4.09
N LYS A 98 7.74 1.21 -5.28
CA LYS A 98 8.61 0.28 -6.01
C LYS A 98 9.91 -0.06 -5.28
N SER A 99 10.37 0.81 -4.37
CA SER A 99 11.57 0.55 -3.59
C SER A 99 11.38 -0.53 -2.53
N TRP A 100 10.13 -0.81 -2.12
CA TRP A 100 9.82 -1.72 -1.02
C TRP A 100 9.85 -3.18 -1.46
N GLU A 101 10.41 -4.04 -0.59
CA GLU A 101 10.53 -5.48 -0.86
C GLU A 101 9.17 -6.17 -1.05
N CYS A 102 8.12 -5.72 -0.35
CA CYS A 102 6.76 -6.25 -0.54
C CYS A 102 6.23 -5.99 -1.97
N PHE A 103 6.55 -4.83 -2.56
CA PHE A 103 6.16 -4.49 -3.92
C PHE A 103 6.95 -5.31 -4.95
N LYS A 104 8.26 -5.50 -4.75
CA LYS A 104 9.08 -6.36 -5.62
C LYS A 104 8.61 -7.81 -5.62
N GLY A 105 8.16 -8.30 -4.47
CA GLY A 105 7.52 -9.61 -4.33
C GLY A 105 6.24 -9.71 -5.18
N LEU A 106 5.38 -8.69 -5.12
CA LEU A 106 4.17 -8.59 -5.94
C LEU A 106 4.48 -8.58 -7.45
N GLU A 107 5.46 -7.77 -7.88
CA GLU A 107 5.88 -7.72 -9.29
C GLU A 107 6.36 -9.09 -9.80
N THR A 108 7.18 -9.78 -8.99
CA THR A 108 7.64 -11.13 -9.31
C THR A 108 6.46 -12.10 -9.46
N LYS A 109 5.49 -12.04 -8.54
CA LYS A 109 4.31 -12.93 -8.56
C LYS A 109 3.45 -12.71 -9.82
N VAL A 110 3.18 -11.46 -10.19
CA VAL A 110 2.44 -11.12 -11.41
C VAL A 110 3.22 -11.51 -12.67
N LYS A 111 4.54 -11.35 -12.67
CA LYS A 111 5.39 -11.75 -13.81
C LYS A 111 5.43 -13.27 -14.01
N ASN A 112 5.51 -14.04 -12.93
CA ASN A 112 5.50 -15.50 -13.00
C ASN A 112 4.17 -16.03 -13.57
N MET A 113 3.05 -15.42 -13.20
CA MET A 113 1.73 -15.77 -13.75
C MET A 113 1.58 -15.41 -15.24
N ALA A 114 2.26 -14.37 -15.73
CA ALA A 114 2.25 -14.02 -17.15
C ALA A 114 3.12 -14.93 -18.04
N THR A 115 3.99 -15.74 -17.43
CA THR A 115 4.99 -16.56 -18.14
C THR A 115 4.71 -18.07 -18.01
N SER A 116 3.86 -18.48 -17.07
CA SER A 116 3.39 -19.87 -16.92
C SER A 116 2.12 -20.10 -17.71
#